data_AF-A0A947ABR0-F1
#
_entry.id   AF-A0A947ABR0-F1
#
_cell.length_a   1.000
_cell.length_b   1.000
_cell.length_c   1.000
_cell.angle_alpha   90.00
_cell.angle_beta   90.00
_cell.angle_gamma   90.00
#
_symmetry.space_group_name_H-M   'P 1'
#
loop_
_entity.id
_entity.type
_entity.pdbx_description
1 polymer ?
#
loop_
_entity_poly.entity_id
_entity_poly.type
_entity_poly.pdbx_seq_one_letter_code
_entity_poly.pdbx_strand_id
1 'polypeptide(L)' 'MLNVAIIGASGYTGAELARILYSHPSVSITAATSRQHDGHTFSEVFP' A
#
# COMPACT_ATOMS: atom_id res chain seq x y z
N MET A 1 11.48 -8.77 -10.51
CA MET A 1 10.34 -8.23 -9.74
C MET A 1 10.89 -7.71 -8.42
N LEU A 2 10.69 -6.44 -8.10
CA LEU A 2 11.15 -5.80 -6.87
C LEU A 2 10.02 -5.87 -5.84
N ASN A 3 10.32 -6.43 -4.68
CA ASN A 3 9.36 -6.54 -3.57
C ASN A 3 9.44 -5.29 -2.70
N VAL A 4 8.30 -4.66 -2.42
CA VAL A 4 8.23 -3.38 -1.72
C VAL A 4 7.21 -3.43 -0.60
N ALA A 5 7.56 -2.82 0.54
CA ALA A 5 6.65 -2.57 1.64
C ALA A 5 6.33 -1.08 1.77
N ILE A 6 5.07 -0.74 2.01
CA ILE A 6 4.63 0.64 2.23
C ILE A 6 4.30 0.83 3.71
N ILE A 7 5.09 1.65 4.40
CA ILE A 7 4.86 2.00 5.81
C ILE A 7 4.05 3.30 5.87
N GLY A 8 2.88 3.26 6.53
CA GLY A 8 1.96 4.39 6.56
C GLY A 8 1.07 4.46 5.31
N ALA A 9 0.65 3.31 4.79
CA ALA A 9 -0.16 3.21 3.59
C ALA A 9 -1.53 3.91 3.72
N SER A 10 -2.02 4.11 4.96
CA SER A 10 -3.27 4.83 5.26
C SER A 10 -3.19 6.35 5.10
N GLY A 11 -2.02 6.94 4.85
CA GLY A 11 -1.88 8.37 4.54
C GLY A 11 -2.08 8.63 3.05
N TYR A 12 -2.46 9.84 2.66
CA TYR A 12 -2.70 10.19 1.25
C TYR A 12 -1.51 9.92 0.33
N THR A 13 -0.29 10.19 0.80
CA THR A 13 0.94 9.88 0.04
C THR A 13 1.19 8.38 -0.08
N GLY A 14 0.92 7.62 0.99
CA GLY A 14 1.03 6.16 0.98
C GLY A 14 0.02 5.51 0.04
N ALA A 15 -1.20 6.04 0.02
CA ALA A 15 -2.26 5.56 -0.86
C ALA A 15 -1.95 5.84 -2.34
N GLU A 16 -1.48 7.04 -2.68
CA GLU A 16 -1.06 7.36 -4.05
C GLU A 16 0.17 6.55 -4.48
N LEU A 17 1.12 6.32 -3.57
CA LEU A 17 2.24 5.43 -3.86
C LEU A 17 1.75 4.01 -4.16
N ALA A 18 0.82 3.47 -3.38
CA ALA A 18 0.22 2.16 -3.62
C ALA A 18 -0.47 2.12 -5.00
N ARG A 19 -1.27 3.14 -5.34
CA ARG A 19 -1.95 3.26 -6.64
C ARG A 19 -0.98 3.25 -7.82
N ILE A 20 0.12 3.98 -7.72
CA ILE A 20 1.16 4.05 -8.77
C ILE A 20 1.89 2.70 -8.88
N LEU A 21 2.36 2.15 -7.76
CA LEU A 21 3.15 0.92 -7.74
C LEU A 21 2.34 -0.32 -8.13
N TYR A 22 1.03 -0.34 -7.85
CA TYR A 22 0.14 -1.43 -8.25
C TYR A 22 0.13 -1.64 -9.77
N SER A 23 0.28 -0.57 -10.54
CA SER A 23 0.33 -0.62 -12.02
C SER A 23 1.73 -0.84 -12.58
N HIS A 24 2.77 -0.93 -11.74
CA HIS A 24 4.15 -0.94 -12.21
C HIS A 24 4.64 -2.38 -12.52
N PRO A 25 5.06 -2.68 -13.77
CA PRO A 25 5.25 -4.05 -14.25
C PRO A 25 6.37 -4.83 -13.54
N SER A 26 7.32 -4.12 -12.94
CA SER A 26 8.47 -4.74 -12.27
C SER A 26 8.39 -4.67 -10.74
N VAL A 27 7.27 -4.22 -10.15
CA VAL A 27 7.12 -4.06 -8.70
C VAL A 27 5.98 -4.94 -8.18
N SER A 28 6.17 -5.50 -7.00
CA SER A 28 5.13 -6.17 -6.25
C SER A 28 5.07 -5.59 -4.85
N ILE A 29 3.91 -5.06 -4.46
CA ILE A 29 3.66 -4.60 -3.10
C ILE A 29 3.40 -5.84 -2.24
N THR A 30 4.32 -6.16 -1.35
CA THR A 30 4.23 -7.37 -0.51
C THR A 30 3.70 -7.08 0.90
N ALA A 31 3.72 -5.81 1.32
CA ALA A 31 3.14 -5.37 2.58
C ALA A 31 2.70 -3.91 2.50
N ALA A 32 1.60 -3.58 3.18
CA ALA A 32 1.14 -2.23 3.43
C ALA A 32 0.74 -2.16 4.91
N THR A 33 1.27 -1.19 5.66
CA THR A 33 1.03 -1.11 7.10
C THR A 33 0.46 0.24 7.51
N SER A 34 -0.33 0.24 8.58
CA SER A 34 -0.87 1.43 9.24
C SER A 34 -0.94 1.17 10.74
N ARG A 35 -0.63 2.20 11.55
CA ARG A 35 -0.86 2.12 13.00
C ARG A 35 -2.34 2.23 13.37
N GLN A 36 -3.12 2.96 12.56
CA GLN A 36 -4.52 3.25 12.86
C GLN A 36 -5.46 2.16 12.31
N HIS A 37 -5.06 1.47 11.24
CA HIS A 37 -5.89 0.50 10.53
C HIS A 37 -5.23 -0.88 10.50
N ASP A 38 -4.60 -1.28 11.61
CA ASP A 38 -4.03 -2.62 11.74
C ASP A 38 -5.13 -3.69 11.64
N GLY A 39 -4.79 -4.84 11.04
CA GLY A 39 -5.73 -5.94 10.79
C GLY A 39 -6.80 -5.69 9.72
N HIS A 40 -6.85 -4.51 9.11
CA HIS A 40 -7.77 -4.20 8.02
C HIS A 40 -7.05 -4.31 6.67
N THR A 41 -7.76 -4.77 5.66
CA THR A 41 -7.29 -4.76 4.27
C THR A 41 -7.24 -3.33 3.74
N PHE A 42 -6.37 -3.09 2.76
CA PHE A 42 -6.23 -1.78 2.16
C PHE A 42 -7.55 -1.28 1.53
N SER A 43 -8.33 -2.17 0.91
CA SER A 43 -9.64 -1.88 0.31
C SER A 43 -10.74 -1.51 1.31
N GLU A 44 -10.63 -1.96 2.57
CA GLU A 44 -11.59 -1.55 3.62
C GLU A 44 -11.36 -0.10 4.07
N VAL A 45 -10.13 0.39 3.95
CA VAL A 45 -9.75 1.77 4.31
C VAL A 45 -9.90 2.72 3.10
N PHE A 46 -9.56 2.23 1.90
CA PHE A 46 -9.68 2.95 0.64
C PHE A 46 -10.41 2.07 -0.40
N PRO A 47 -11.74 2.26 -0.57
CA PRO A 47 -12.56 1.51 -1.52
C PRO A 47 -12.17 1.73 -2.99
#